data_AF-A0A8J7GJY0-F1
#
_entry.id   AF-A0A8J7GJY0-F1
#
_cell.length_a   1.000
_cell.length_b   1.000
_cell.length_c   1.000
_cell.angle_alpha   90.00
_cell.angle_beta   90.00
_cell.angle_gamma   90.00
#
_symmetry.space_group_name_H-M   'P 1'
#
loop_
_entity.id
_entity.type
_entity.pdbx_description
1 polymer ?
#
loop_
_entity_poly.entity_id
_entity_poly.type
_entity_poly.pdbx_seq_one_letter_code
_entity_poly.pdbx_strand_id
1 'polypeptide(L)'
;MEADQPIDPEPPVEPPTHHARKNRFVRIGLITLAVLTAAGVLAGVVMYATGTEKPTRFPIAEGSKKAGADEEDPGDQGVISTAKPSASPLPSPSGPAVKPDGLGYWPSQATTGVPPGTKLRPSGDISVTKSGTVIEGVEVTGCIEIKTSNVTIRKSKINAKGCGVKTDLEGTYKNILIEDVEIDGLNDLKVIILGWTGFTCRRCYLHGAFSGAHPRSNTVIEDSYINTVIEGGSSEGRHLSGIGFHGGSGMVLRHNRVECSVSGCSAALSLYGNFEQVANVLVEDNYFSGGGYCVYAGSLKSKPFPLAMNTKFFRNAFAKTGTGEFPKCGRFGPVVSYEAGNGNEWKDNYWFDEKKTPIVL
;
A
#
# COMPACT_ATOMS: atom_id res chain seq x y z
N MET A 1 -4.08 -78.55 -30.76
CA MET A 1 -3.65 -77.55 -29.74
C MET A 1 -3.46 -76.23 -30.48
N GLU A 2 -4.45 -75.77 -31.25
CA GLU A 2 -5.84 -75.41 -30.88
C GLU A 2 -5.87 -74.12 -30.07
N ALA A 3 -6.76 -73.21 -30.49
CA ALA A 3 -6.81 -71.84 -30.03
C ALA A 3 -8.02 -71.57 -29.11
N ASP A 4 -7.98 -70.36 -28.56
CA ASP A 4 -9.14 -69.48 -28.32
C ASP A 4 -10.14 -69.80 -27.19
N GLN A 5 -10.27 -68.82 -26.27
CA GLN A 5 -11.53 -68.45 -25.61
C GLN A 5 -11.53 -66.92 -25.41
N PRO A 6 -12.60 -66.20 -25.82
CA PRO A 6 -12.64 -64.74 -25.82
C PRO A 6 -13.21 -64.13 -24.53
N ILE A 7 -13.01 -62.82 -24.36
CA ILE A 7 -13.66 -62.00 -23.33
C ILE A 7 -14.71 -61.11 -24.01
N ASP A 8 -15.96 -61.19 -23.56
CA ASP A 8 -17.09 -60.38 -24.04
C ASP A 8 -17.29 -59.10 -23.17
N PRO A 9 -18.06 -58.09 -23.64
CA PRO A 9 -17.73 -56.69 -23.42
C PRO A 9 -18.49 -55.96 -22.28
N GLU A 10 -17.94 -54.84 -21.82
CA GLU A 10 -18.71 -53.80 -21.11
C GLU A 10 -19.30 -52.75 -22.09
N PRO A 11 -20.55 -52.30 -21.88
CA PRO A 11 -21.23 -51.33 -22.75
C PRO A 11 -20.87 -49.86 -22.43
N PRO A 12 -21.09 -48.92 -23.39
CA PRO A 12 -20.79 -47.51 -23.21
C PRO A 12 -21.78 -46.80 -22.27
N VAL A 13 -21.28 -45.83 -21.49
CA VAL A 13 -22.08 -45.01 -20.58
C VAL A 13 -22.53 -43.71 -21.26
N GLU A 14 -23.84 -43.51 -21.40
CA GLU A 14 -24.44 -42.24 -21.84
C GLU A 14 -24.61 -41.23 -20.68
N PRO A 15 -24.59 -39.90 -20.96
CA PRO A 15 -24.67 -38.87 -19.93
C PRO A 15 -26.12 -38.48 -19.55
N PRO A 16 -26.44 -38.25 -18.26
CA PRO A 16 -27.77 -37.83 -17.83
C PRO A 16 -28.06 -36.34 -18.11
N THR A 17 -29.29 -36.07 -18.54
CA THR A 17 -29.78 -34.78 -19.07
C THR A 17 -30.33 -33.81 -18.01
N HIS A 18 -30.26 -32.51 -18.28
CA HIS A 18 -30.91 -31.45 -17.50
C HIS A 18 -32.45 -31.54 -17.50
N HIS A 19 -33.07 -31.43 -16.31
CA HIS A 19 -34.48 -31.07 -16.18
C HIS A 19 -34.70 -29.96 -15.14
N ALA A 20 -35.21 -28.82 -15.62
CA ALA A 20 -35.74 -27.75 -14.78
C ALA A 20 -37.23 -27.99 -14.50
N ARG A 21 -37.72 -27.70 -13.28
CA ARG A 21 -39.16 -27.74 -12.98
C ARG A 21 -39.61 -26.61 -12.05
N LYS A 22 -40.58 -25.82 -12.54
CA LYS A 22 -41.32 -24.79 -11.80
C LYS A 22 -42.35 -25.43 -10.86
N ASN A 23 -42.72 -24.74 -9.78
CA ASN A 23 -44.07 -24.71 -9.15
C ASN A 23 -44.11 -23.46 -8.23
N ARG A 24 -45.05 -22.51 -8.35
CA ARG A 24 -46.53 -22.48 -8.24
C ARG A 24 -47.03 -22.18 -6.81
N PHE A 25 -47.84 -21.12 -6.70
CA PHE A 25 -48.45 -20.58 -5.49
C PHE A 25 -49.63 -21.43 -4.97
N VAL A 26 -49.85 -21.41 -3.65
CA VAL A 26 -51.14 -21.64 -2.98
C VAL A 26 -51.27 -20.64 -1.82
N ARG A 27 -52.49 -20.12 -1.56
CA ARG A 27 -52.83 -19.23 -0.44
C ARG A 27 -53.66 -19.97 0.62
N ILE A 28 -53.29 -19.81 1.89
CA ILE A 28 -54.04 -19.92 3.17
C ILE A 28 -53.05 -19.38 4.24
N GLY A 29 -53.42 -18.66 5.30
CA GLY A 29 -54.70 -18.07 5.74
C GLY A 29 -54.45 -17.14 6.95
N LEU A 30 -55.45 -16.41 7.45
CA LEU A 30 -55.32 -15.54 8.63
C LEU A 30 -55.96 -16.18 9.87
N ILE A 31 -55.16 -16.42 10.92
CA ILE A 31 -55.62 -16.57 12.31
C ILE A 31 -54.68 -15.76 13.21
N THR A 32 -55.24 -14.81 13.95
CA THR A 32 -54.53 -14.05 14.99
C THR A 32 -54.65 -14.75 16.34
N LEU A 33 -53.53 -14.99 17.02
CA LEU A 33 -53.53 -15.18 18.47
C LEU A 33 -52.29 -14.51 19.07
N ALA A 34 -52.52 -13.59 20.02
CA ALA A 34 -51.45 -12.92 20.74
C ALA A 34 -51.12 -13.68 22.02
N VAL A 35 -49.85 -14.01 22.22
CA VAL A 35 -49.30 -14.40 23.53
C VAL A 35 -47.95 -13.71 23.71
N LEU A 36 -47.82 -12.96 24.79
CA LEU A 36 -46.57 -12.36 25.25
C LEU A 36 -45.69 -13.42 25.94
N THR A 37 -44.51 -13.70 25.40
CA THR A 37 -43.38 -14.25 26.17
C THR A 37 -42.07 -13.59 25.73
N ALA A 38 -41.23 -13.24 26.70
CA ALA A 38 -39.96 -12.56 26.47
C ALA A 38 -38.80 -13.57 26.39
N ALA A 39 -38.17 -13.63 25.22
CA ALA A 39 -36.79 -14.09 24.97
C ALA A 39 -36.47 -13.62 23.53
N GLY A 40 -35.41 -12.88 23.23
CA GLY A 40 -34.04 -13.12 23.67
C GLY A 40 -33.19 -13.51 22.46
N VAL A 41 -33.22 -12.72 21.38
CA VAL A 41 -32.42 -12.97 20.17
C VAL A 41 -31.00 -12.46 20.41
N LEU A 42 -30.10 -13.40 20.68
CA LEU A 42 -28.68 -13.13 20.92
C LEU A 42 -27.94 -12.96 19.59
N ALA A 43 -27.89 -11.72 19.06
CA ALA A 43 -26.92 -11.38 18.02
C ALA A 43 -25.55 -11.16 18.67
N GLY A 44 -24.56 -11.98 18.30
CA GLY A 44 -23.23 -11.96 18.90
C GLY A 44 -22.43 -10.69 18.57
N VAL A 45 -22.58 -9.66 19.40
CA VAL A 45 -21.66 -8.52 19.44
C VAL A 45 -20.44 -8.93 20.25
N VAL A 46 -19.30 -9.12 19.58
CA VAL A 46 -18.01 -9.30 20.28
C VAL A 46 -17.58 -7.95 20.85
N MET A 47 -17.78 -7.82 22.17
CA MET A 47 -17.35 -6.66 22.95
C MET A 47 -15.81 -6.61 23.00
N TYR A 48 -15.21 -5.54 22.49
CA TYR A 48 -13.92 -5.09 23.00
C TYR A 48 -14.17 -4.13 24.16
N ALA A 49 -13.59 -4.44 25.33
CA ALA A 49 -13.85 -3.71 26.56
C ALA A 49 -13.36 -2.25 26.48
N THR A 50 -14.23 -1.31 26.82
CA THR A 50 -13.89 0.11 26.92
C THR A 50 -13.16 0.39 28.25
N GLY A 51 -11.84 0.29 28.23
CA GLY A 51 -10.99 0.89 29.26
C GLY A 51 -10.96 2.41 29.11
N THR A 52 -11.76 3.14 29.90
CA THR A 52 -11.80 4.61 29.83
C THR A 52 -10.70 5.25 30.68
N GLU A 53 -9.48 5.37 30.14
CA GLU A 53 -8.49 6.30 30.69
C GLU A 53 -8.51 7.61 29.90
N LYS A 54 -8.73 8.72 30.60
CA LYS A 54 -8.68 10.07 30.01
C LYS A 54 -7.23 10.35 29.58
N PRO A 55 -6.97 10.95 28.41
CA PRO A 55 -5.64 11.43 28.08
C PRO A 55 -5.24 12.51 29.08
N THR A 56 -4.23 12.21 29.89
CA THR A 56 -3.60 13.18 30.78
C THR A 56 -2.93 14.26 29.94
N ARG A 57 -3.32 15.51 30.17
CA ARG A 57 -2.65 16.66 29.55
C ARG A 57 -1.23 16.74 30.11
N PHE A 58 -0.23 16.64 29.26
CA PHE A 58 1.13 17.04 29.62
C PHE A 58 1.13 18.54 29.97
N PRO A 59 1.69 18.95 31.12
CA PRO A 59 1.71 20.36 31.50
C PRO A 59 2.69 21.13 30.61
N ILE A 60 2.21 22.21 30.01
CA ILE A 60 3.06 23.24 29.42
C ILE A 60 3.69 24.02 30.59
N ALA A 61 5.01 24.10 30.64
CA ALA A 61 5.71 24.91 31.64
C ALA A 61 5.79 26.37 31.18
N GLU A 62 5.13 27.27 31.91
CA GLU A 62 5.16 28.72 31.71
C GLU A 62 5.71 29.43 32.97
N GLY A 63 6.65 30.37 32.79
CA GLY A 63 7.16 31.30 33.82
C GLY A 63 8.39 30.80 34.60
N SER A 64 9.50 31.55 34.69
CA SER A 64 9.60 32.85 35.38
C SER A 64 10.78 33.72 34.90
N LYS A 65 10.93 34.94 35.46
CA LYS A 65 11.79 36.05 34.98
C LYS A 65 13.07 36.28 35.81
N LYS A 66 14.13 36.69 35.09
CA LYS A 66 15.23 37.65 35.38
C LYS A 66 15.89 37.75 36.79
N ALA A 67 17.21 37.51 36.76
CA ALA A 67 18.33 38.40 37.16
C ALA A 67 19.54 38.07 36.24
N GLY A 68 20.63 38.84 36.05
CA GLY A 68 21.01 40.20 36.48
C GLY A 68 22.04 40.21 37.63
N ALA A 69 23.29 40.69 37.50
CA ALA A 69 24.11 41.20 36.37
C ALA A 69 25.51 40.48 36.43
N ASP A 70 26.59 40.72 35.67
CA ASP A 70 27.29 41.95 35.23
C ASP A 70 28.04 41.76 33.88
N GLU A 71 28.63 42.85 33.37
CA GLU A 71 29.28 43.01 32.06
C GLU A 71 30.73 42.48 31.99
N GLU A 72 31.15 41.96 30.82
CA GLU A 72 32.25 42.54 30.01
C GLU A 72 32.34 41.87 28.62
N ASP A 73 32.42 42.69 27.56
CA ASP A 73 32.72 42.34 26.15
C ASP A 73 33.61 43.48 25.62
N PRO A 74 34.70 43.20 24.86
CA PRO A 74 34.54 43.16 23.41
C PRO A 74 35.41 42.12 22.67
N GLY A 75 34.75 41.28 21.87
CA GLY A 75 35.15 41.08 20.46
C GLY A 75 35.58 39.68 20.00
N ASP A 76 34.78 39.07 19.11
CA ASP A 76 35.05 38.99 17.66
C ASP A 76 33.81 38.47 16.88
N GLN A 77 33.51 39.03 15.71
CA GLN A 77 32.24 38.84 14.99
C GLN A 77 32.29 37.68 13.98
N GLY A 78 32.32 36.45 14.48
CA GLY A 78 32.18 35.23 13.67
C GLY A 78 30.71 34.87 13.36
N VAL A 79 30.13 35.43 12.29
CA VAL A 79 28.74 35.14 11.89
C VAL A 79 28.61 33.72 11.31
N ILE A 80 28.29 32.75 12.16
CA ILE A 80 27.96 31.38 11.72
C ILE A 80 26.52 31.35 11.18
N SER A 81 26.38 31.47 9.86
CA SER A 81 25.12 31.29 9.16
C SER A 81 24.65 29.83 9.28
N THR A 82 23.48 29.61 9.90
CA THR A 82 22.84 28.29 10.01
C THR A 82 22.20 27.87 8.69
N ALA A 83 23.03 27.37 7.77
CA ALA A 83 22.58 26.88 6.48
C ALA A 83 21.57 25.73 6.63
N LYS A 84 20.32 26.00 6.24
CA LYS A 84 19.25 25.00 6.07
C LYS A 84 19.77 23.86 5.17
N PRO A 85 19.65 22.57 5.57
CA PRO A 85 20.12 21.47 4.73
C PRO A 85 19.36 21.47 3.40
N SER A 86 20.09 21.75 2.32
CA SER A 86 19.55 21.70 0.96
C SER A 86 19.29 20.25 0.59
N ALA A 87 18.02 19.89 0.42
CA ALA A 87 17.65 18.61 -0.18
C ALA A 87 18.12 18.62 -1.63
N SER A 88 19.26 17.98 -1.90
CA SER A 88 19.76 17.83 -3.26
C SER A 88 18.72 17.08 -4.09
N PRO A 89 18.28 17.61 -5.25
CA PRO A 89 17.35 16.89 -6.10
C PRO A 89 18.01 15.60 -6.58
N LEU A 90 17.31 14.48 -6.37
CA LEU A 90 17.72 13.17 -6.83
C LEU A 90 17.79 13.20 -8.38
N PRO A 91 18.87 12.68 -9.01
CA PRO A 91 19.02 12.78 -10.46
C PRO A 91 17.90 12.01 -11.17
N SER A 92 17.19 12.70 -12.06
CA SER A 92 16.15 12.10 -12.90
C SER A 92 16.80 11.15 -13.93
N PRO A 93 16.25 9.94 -14.16
CA PRO A 93 16.90 8.93 -14.98
C PRO A 93 17.12 9.41 -16.42
N SER A 94 18.38 9.44 -16.84
CA SER A 94 18.84 10.04 -18.10
C SER A 94 18.69 9.07 -19.28
N GLY A 95 17.46 8.66 -19.57
CA GLY A 95 17.09 7.93 -20.79
C GLY A 95 16.36 8.83 -21.80
N PRO A 96 16.23 8.43 -23.08
CA PRO A 96 15.25 9.06 -23.96
C PRO A 96 13.86 8.89 -23.33
N ALA A 97 13.11 9.98 -23.21
CA ALA A 97 11.79 9.96 -22.61
C ALA A 97 10.83 9.10 -23.45
N VAL A 98 10.69 7.83 -23.04
CA VAL A 98 9.62 6.94 -23.52
C VAL A 98 8.31 7.68 -23.30
N LYS A 99 7.42 7.71 -24.28
CA LYS A 99 6.12 8.36 -24.07
C LYS A 99 5.22 7.42 -23.26
N PRO A 100 4.32 7.92 -22.41
CA PRO A 100 3.26 7.12 -21.82
C PRO A 100 2.20 6.77 -22.88
N ASP A 101 2.56 5.98 -23.89
CA ASP A 101 1.70 5.52 -24.98
C ASP A 101 1.36 4.02 -24.88
N GLY A 102 2.09 3.27 -24.05
CA GLY A 102 1.79 1.89 -23.68
C GLY A 102 2.13 1.59 -22.21
N LEU A 103 1.65 0.44 -21.68
CA LEU A 103 1.94 0.02 -20.30
C LEU A 103 3.44 -0.16 -20.02
N GLY A 104 4.25 -0.42 -21.05
CA GLY A 104 5.70 -0.54 -20.96
C GLY A 104 6.43 0.78 -20.63
N TYR A 105 5.73 1.92 -20.60
CA TYR A 105 6.27 3.14 -20.01
C TYR A 105 6.46 3.03 -18.50
N TRP A 106 5.59 2.29 -17.81
CA TRP A 106 5.66 2.09 -16.36
C TRP A 106 6.42 0.82 -15.99
N PRO A 107 6.94 0.75 -14.75
CA PRO A 107 7.63 -0.42 -14.24
C PRO A 107 6.84 -1.72 -14.37
N SER A 108 7.54 -2.82 -14.58
CA SER A 108 6.99 -4.18 -14.65
C SER A 108 7.92 -5.16 -13.94
N GLN A 109 7.50 -6.41 -13.78
CA GLN A 109 8.35 -7.47 -13.23
C GLN A 109 9.66 -7.67 -14.02
N ALA A 110 9.69 -7.33 -15.31
CA ALA A 110 10.90 -7.42 -16.14
C ALA A 110 11.90 -6.27 -15.92
N THR A 111 11.48 -5.18 -15.26
CA THR A 111 12.28 -3.96 -15.05
C THR A 111 12.46 -3.61 -13.57
N THR A 112 12.02 -4.49 -12.67
CA THR A 112 12.02 -4.30 -11.21
C THR A 112 12.32 -5.61 -10.50
N GLY A 113 12.62 -5.55 -9.21
CA GLY A 113 13.01 -6.71 -8.42
C GLY A 113 14.48 -7.09 -8.64
N VAL A 114 14.81 -8.36 -8.44
CA VAL A 114 16.18 -8.86 -8.57
C VAL A 114 16.63 -8.84 -10.04
N PRO A 115 17.77 -8.22 -10.40
CA PRO A 115 18.23 -8.18 -11.79
C PRO A 115 18.51 -9.60 -12.32
N PRO A 116 18.10 -9.93 -13.56
CA PRO A 116 18.35 -11.24 -14.15
C PRO A 116 19.83 -11.66 -14.10
N GLY A 117 20.08 -12.92 -13.73
CA GLY A 117 21.43 -13.47 -13.58
C GLY A 117 22.12 -13.14 -12.24
N THR A 118 21.49 -12.39 -11.34
CA THR A 118 22.02 -12.18 -9.98
C THR A 118 22.10 -13.51 -9.22
N LYS A 119 23.28 -13.83 -8.68
CA LYS A 119 23.47 -14.99 -7.78
C LYS A 119 23.07 -14.61 -6.36
N LEU A 120 22.01 -15.23 -5.85
CA LEU A 120 21.54 -15.04 -4.47
C LEU A 120 22.15 -16.09 -3.53
N ARG A 121 22.50 -15.67 -2.31
CA ARG A 121 22.90 -16.55 -1.20
C ARG A 121 21.75 -16.67 -0.20
N PRO A 122 21.36 -17.88 0.25
CA PRO A 122 20.26 -18.03 1.19
C PRO A 122 20.59 -17.41 2.55
N SER A 123 19.57 -16.86 3.21
CA SER A 123 19.63 -16.28 4.55
C SER A 123 18.30 -16.45 5.29
N GLY A 124 18.34 -16.44 6.63
CA GLY A 124 17.16 -16.24 7.48
C GLY A 124 16.94 -14.77 7.81
N ASP A 125 16.26 -14.51 8.92
CA ASP A 125 16.00 -13.16 9.46
C ASP A 125 17.27 -12.33 9.61
N ILE A 126 17.18 -11.03 9.31
CA ILE A 126 18.29 -10.07 9.46
C ILE A 126 17.85 -8.88 10.32
N SER A 127 18.59 -8.59 11.40
CA SER A 127 18.43 -7.36 12.19
C SER A 127 19.64 -6.45 11.97
N VAL A 128 19.43 -5.27 11.40
CA VAL A 128 20.47 -4.34 10.98
C VAL A 128 20.67 -3.24 12.03
N THR A 129 21.66 -3.42 12.90
CA THR A 129 21.98 -2.47 13.98
C THR A 129 23.17 -1.55 13.68
N LYS A 130 23.98 -1.85 12.65
CA LYS A 130 25.19 -1.11 12.30
C LYS A 130 24.96 -0.17 11.09
N SER A 131 25.16 1.13 11.30
CA SER A 131 25.14 2.13 10.21
C SER A 131 26.20 1.81 9.14
N GLY A 132 25.86 2.04 7.87
CA GLY A 132 26.71 1.69 6.72
C GLY A 132 26.61 0.22 6.29
N THR A 133 25.66 -0.55 6.81
CA THR A 133 25.47 -1.96 6.39
C THR A 133 24.91 -2.04 4.97
N VAL A 134 25.50 -2.93 4.17
CA VAL A 134 25.02 -3.27 2.82
C VAL A 134 24.60 -4.74 2.80
N ILE A 135 23.35 -4.99 2.41
CA ILE A 135 22.79 -6.31 2.13
C ILE A 135 22.67 -6.43 0.61
N GLU A 136 23.46 -7.33 -0.01
CA GLU A 136 23.47 -7.51 -1.46
C GLU A 136 23.60 -8.97 -1.89
N GLY A 137 22.80 -9.38 -2.87
CA GLY A 137 22.87 -10.72 -3.46
C GLY A 137 22.46 -11.81 -2.47
N VAL A 138 21.38 -11.58 -1.72
CA VAL A 138 20.82 -12.56 -0.77
C VAL A 138 19.37 -12.91 -1.08
N GLU A 139 18.99 -14.13 -0.74
CA GLU A 139 17.60 -14.57 -0.66
C GLU A 139 17.26 -14.80 0.81
N VAL A 140 16.51 -13.86 1.38
CA VAL A 140 16.05 -13.93 2.78
C VAL A 140 14.73 -14.69 2.82
N THR A 141 14.63 -15.69 3.69
CA THR A 141 13.35 -16.29 4.09
C THR A 141 13.05 -15.91 5.53
N GLY A 142 12.29 -14.83 5.71
CA GLY A 142 12.09 -14.16 7.00
C GLY A 142 12.01 -12.64 6.89
N CYS A 143 12.28 -11.95 7.99
CA CYS A 143 12.21 -10.50 8.13
C CYS A 143 13.54 -9.81 7.79
N ILE A 144 13.48 -8.52 7.41
CA ILE A 144 14.61 -7.60 7.59
C ILE A 144 14.16 -6.44 8.47
N GLU A 145 14.76 -6.30 9.63
CA GLU A 145 14.45 -5.25 10.61
C GLU A 145 15.60 -4.25 10.70
N ILE A 146 15.34 -2.99 10.36
CA ILE A 146 16.35 -1.94 10.25
C ILE A 146 16.30 -1.06 11.49
N LYS A 147 17.37 -1.11 12.30
CA LYS A 147 17.53 -0.43 13.59
C LYS A 147 18.60 0.66 13.56
N THR A 148 18.88 1.21 12.38
CA THR A 148 19.99 2.15 12.16
C THR A 148 19.83 2.91 10.83
N SER A 149 20.54 4.03 10.70
CA SER A 149 20.57 4.85 9.49
C SER A 149 21.64 4.39 8.48
N ASN A 150 21.59 4.89 7.25
CA ASN A 150 22.58 4.63 6.19
C ASN A 150 22.71 3.14 5.86
N VAL A 151 21.58 2.50 5.53
CA VAL A 151 21.53 1.07 5.16
C VAL A 151 21.20 0.95 3.69
N THR A 152 21.87 0.03 2.98
CA THR A 152 21.52 -0.32 1.60
C THR A 152 21.11 -1.79 1.54
N ILE A 153 19.94 -2.07 0.98
CA ILE A 153 19.49 -3.40 0.58
C ILE A 153 19.37 -3.38 -0.94
N ARG A 154 20.09 -4.24 -1.65
CA ARG A 154 20.02 -4.26 -3.12
C ARG A 154 20.16 -5.64 -3.75
N LYS A 155 19.63 -5.81 -4.96
CA LYS A 155 19.75 -7.05 -5.76
C LYS A 155 19.46 -8.32 -4.94
N SER A 156 18.38 -8.29 -4.18
CA SER A 156 18.06 -9.30 -3.17
C SER A 156 16.57 -9.65 -3.21
N LYS A 157 16.23 -10.90 -2.89
CA LYS A 157 14.85 -11.38 -2.76
C LYS A 157 14.51 -11.58 -1.29
N ILE A 158 13.35 -11.13 -0.87
CA ILE A 158 12.83 -11.33 0.49
C ILE A 158 11.51 -12.12 0.36
N ASN A 159 11.55 -13.38 0.76
CA ASN A 159 10.39 -14.25 0.96
C ASN A 159 9.82 -13.93 2.35
N ALA A 160 8.82 -13.05 2.38
CA ALA A 160 8.33 -12.31 3.53
C ALA A 160 7.43 -13.15 4.45
N LYS A 161 8.03 -14.13 5.14
CA LYS A 161 7.34 -15.12 5.98
C LYS A 161 6.82 -14.51 7.30
N GLY A 162 5.59 -14.00 7.30
CA GLY A 162 4.94 -13.40 8.47
C GLY A 162 5.37 -11.95 8.77
N CYS A 163 6.32 -11.42 8.01
CA CYS A 163 6.96 -10.12 8.16
C CYS A 163 7.71 -9.78 6.87
N GLY A 164 8.03 -8.50 6.63
CA GLY A 164 8.81 -8.05 5.47
C GLY A 164 10.01 -7.20 5.86
N VAL A 165 10.31 -6.18 5.05
CA VAL A 165 11.34 -5.18 5.35
C VAL A 165 10.73 -4.05 6.18
N LYS A 166 11.28 -3.78 7.37
CA LYS A 166 10.74 -2.83 8.35
C LYS A 166 11.78 -1.89 8.93
N THR A 167 11.44 -0.60 8.96
CA THR A 167 12.10 0.44 9.77
C THR A 167 11.28 0.71 11.05
N ASP A 168 11.67 1.72 11.84
CA ASP A 168 10.87 2.24 12.95
C ASP A 168 9.67 3.11 12.48
N LEU A 169 8.70 3.29 13.37
CA LEU A 169 7.49 4.10 13.14
C LEU A 169 7.72 5.58 13.46
N GLU A 170 8.65 5.84 14.38
CA GLU A 170 8.99 7.14 14.96
C GLU A 170 9.76 8.02 13.97
N GLY A 171 10.42 7.42 12.97
CA GLY A 171 11.22 8.14 12.00
C GLY A 171 12.60 8.54 12.54
N THR A 172 13.17 7.71 13.40
CA THR A 172 14.54 7.80 13.92
C THR A 172 15.55 7.51 12.81
N TYR A 173 15.31 6.48 12.01
CA TYR A 173 16.27 6.03 11.00
C TYR A 173 16.09 6.73 9.66
N LYS A 174 17.21 6.96 8.95
CA LYS A 174 17.30 7.76 7.72
C LYS A 174 18.25 7.13 6.70
N ASN A 175 18.16 7.58 5.45
CA ASN A 175 19.07 7.20 4.37
C ASN A 175 19.06 5.67 4.14
N ILE A 176 17.87 5.08 4.14
CA ILE A 176 17.68 3.65 3.88
C ILE A 176 17.37 3.49 2.40
N LEU A 177 18.25 2.85 1.64
CA LEU A 177 18.06 2.55 0.22
C LEU A 177 17.65 1.08 0.06
N ILE A 178 16.56 0.84 -0.64
CA ILE A 178 16.06 -0.47 -1.05
C ILE A 178 15.98 -0.41 -2.58
N GLU A 179 16.91 -1.06 -3.29
CA GLU A 179 17.09 -0.86 -4.73
C GLU A 179 17.28 -2.18 -5.50
N ASP A 180 16.50 -2.41 -6.57
CA ASP A 180 16.52 -3.69 -7.30
C ASP A 180 16.21 -4.89 -6.37
N VAL A 181 15.14 -4.76 -5.59
CA VAL A 181 14.74 -5.72 -4.55
C VAL A 181 13.36 -6.29 -4.85
N GLU A 182 13.24 -7.61 -4.82
CA GLU A 182 11.95 -8.28 -4.83
C GLU A 182 11.52 -8.59 -3.39
N ILE A 183 10.28 -8.26 -3.04
CA ILE A 183 9.65 -8.68 -1.78
C ILE A 183 8.35 -9.41 -2.13
N ASP A 184 8.28 -10.67 -1.72
CA ASP A 184 7.19 -11.60 -2.00
C ASP A 184 6.50 -11.95 -0.68
N GLY A 185 5.22 -11.58 -0.53
CA GLY A 185 4.40 -11.87 0.65
C GLY A 185 3.96 -13.32 0.80
N LEU A 186 4.33 -14.21 -0.13
CA LEU A 186 4.01 -15.64 -0.10
C LEU A 186 2.50 -15.95 -0.07
N ASN A 187 1.69 -15.04 -0.63
CA ASN A 187 0.23 -14.99 -0.54
C ASN A 187 -0.33 -14.84 0.88
N ASP A 188 0.48 -14.40 1.86
CA ASP A 188 0.01 -14.15 3.22
C ASP A 188 -0.75 -12.82 3.31
N LEU A 189 -2.07 -12.95 3.35
CA LEU A 189 -3.01 -11.86 3.59
C LEU A 189 -2.85 -11.18 4.95
N LYS A 190 -1.93 -11.56 5.84
CA LYS A 190 -1.68 -10.89 7.13
C LYS A 190 -0.44 -10.00 7.10
N VAL A 191 0.39 -10.08 6.06
CA VAL A 191 1.69 -9.39 6.01
C VAL A 191 1.63 -8.08 5.22
N ILE A 192 2.19 -7.02 5.81
CA ILE A 192 2.58 -5.79 5.10
C ILE A 192 4.08 -5.90 4.81
N ILE A 193 4.47 -5.99 3.54
CA ILE A 193 5.82 -6.42 3.18
C ILE A 193 6.90 -5.31 3.18
N LEU A 194 6.49 -4.03 3.17
CA LEU A 194 7.41 -2.88 3.27
C LEU A 194 6.86 -1.79 4.21
N GLY A 195 7.72 -1.16 5.01
CA GLY A 195 7.41 0.02 5.85
C GLY A 195 8.62 0.44 6.70
N TRP A 196 8.59 1.53 7.46
CA TRP A 196 7.55 2.55 7.53
C TRP A 196 8.08 3.93 7.14
N THR A 197 9.26 4.33 7.62
CA THR A 197 9.79 5.70 7.51
C THR A 197 11.20 5.73 6.91
N GLY A 198 11.64 6.89 6.43
CA GLY A 198 13.07 7.15 6.16
C GLY A 198 13.72 6.40 4.99
N PHE A 199 12.94 5.64 4.20
CA PHE A 199 13.43 4.79 3.12
C PHE A 199 13.12 5.32 1.71
N THR A 200 13.97 4.93 0.75
CA THR A 200 13.71 4.98 -0.69
C THR A 200 13.61 3.56 -1.22
N CYS A 201 12.47 3.19 -1.80
CA CYS A 201 12.35 1.98 -2.63
C CYS A 201 12.45 2.38 -4.10
N ARG A 202 13.48 1.89 -4.81
CA ARG A 202 13.70 2.14 -6.23
C ARG A 202 13.74 0.83 -7.02
N ARG A 203 13.00 0.76 -8.13
CA ARG A 203 12.90 -0.46 -8.96
C ARG A 203 12.56 -1.71 -8.14
N CYS A 204 11.77 -1.54 -7.08
CA CYS A 204 11.31 -2.61 -6.22
C CYS A 204 10.17 -3.39 -6.91
N TYR A 205 10.13 -4.71 -6.74
CA TYR A 205 8.96 -5.52 -7.08
C TYR A 205 8.31 -6.03 -5.79
N LEU A 206 7.12 -5.52 -5.47
CA LEU A 206 6.42 -5.78 -4.21
C LEU A 206 5.11 -6.52 -4.50
N HIS A 207 5.00 -7.79 -4.12
CA HIS A 207 3.86 -8.63 -4.53
C HIS A 207 3.44 -9.69 -3.50
N GLY A 208 2.34 -10.39 -3.77
CA GLY A 208 1.92 -11.57 -2.99
C GLY A 208 1.46 -11.30 -1.55
N ALA A 209 0.98 -10.10 -1.22
CA ALA A 209 0.74 -9.67 0.17
C ALA A 209 -0.60 -8.96 0.39
N PHE A 210 -0.99 -8.80 1.67
CA PHE A 210 -2.11 -7.93 2.09
C PHE A 210 -2.00 -6.50 1.54
N SER A 211 -0.79 -5.97 1.57
CA SER A 211 -0.44 -4.67 1.01
C SER A 211 1.03 -4.65 0.65
N GLY A 212 1.35 -4.15 -0.54
CA GLY A 212 2.71 -4.09 -1.06
C GLY A 212 3.59 -3.13 -0.25
N ALA A 213 3.04 -1.99 0.17
CA ALA A 213 3.79 -1.03 0.98
C ALA A 213 2.91 -0.21 1.93
N HIS A 214 3.37 -0.03 3.17
CA HIS A 214 2.92 1.03 4.07
C HIS A 214 4.05 2.00 4.45
N PRO A 215 4.44 2.91 3.55
CA PRO A 215 5.09 4.14 3.93
C PRO A 215 4.35 4.98 4.98
N ARG A 216 5.16 5.82 5.61
CA ARG A 216 4.87 6.92 6.53
C ARG A 216 5.93 8.00 6.22
N SER A 217 6.20 8.90 7.16
CA SER A 217 6.99 10.12 6.93
C SER A 217 8.40 9.90 6.37
N ASN A 218 8.82 10.82 5.49
CA ASN A 218 10.13 10.88 4.82
C ASN A 218 10.45 9.63 3.99
N THR A 219 9.59 9.30 3.03
CA THR A 219 9.72 8.10 2.19
C THR A 219 9.59 8.40 0.70
N VAL A 220 10.26 7.59 -0.12
CA VAL A 220 10.15 7.60 -1.57
C VAL A 220 9.86 6.19 -2.05
N ILE A 221 8.88 6.03 -2.93
CA ILE A 221 8.75 4.85 -3.79
C ILE A 221 8.80 5.37 -5.23
N GLU A 222 9.81 4.95 -5.97
CA GLU A 222 10.07 5.37 -7.34
C GLU A 222 10.41 4.21 -8.26
N ASP A 223 10.04 4.32 -9.54
CA ASP A 223 10.33 3.36 -10.61
C ASP A 223 9.94 1.90 -10.26
N SER A 224 9.00 1.69 -9.33
CA SER A 224 8.71 0.38 -8.72
C SER A 224 7.39 -0.22 -9.21
N TYR A 225 7.30 -1.55 -9.18
CA TYR A 225 6.09 -2.31 -9.49
C TYR A 225 5.50 -2.91 -8.21
N ILE A 226 4.24 -2.60 -7.93
CA ILE A 226 3.50 -3.06 -6.78
C ILE A 226 2.27 -3.81 -7.28
N ASN A 227 2.18 -5.11 -6.97
CA ASN A 227 1.14 -6.00 -7.46
C ASN A 227 0.58 -6.86 -6.32
N THR A 228 -0.53 -6.44 -5.71
CA THR A 228 -1.18 -7.20 -4.62
C THR A 228 -2.17 -8.24 -5.16
N VAL A 229 -1.90 -8.83 -6.34
CA VAL A 229 -2.66 -9.98 -6.82
C VAL A 229 -2.31 -11.19 -5.98
N ILE A 230 -3.32 -11.67 -5.27
CA ILE A 230 -3.35 -12.94 -4.53
C ILE A 230 -4.60 -13.69 -4.96
N GLU A 231 -4.50 -15.02 -5.12
CA GLU A 231 -5.61 -15.84 -5.61
C GLU A 231 -6.77 -15.84 -4.61
N GLY A 232 -8.00 -15.67 -5.09
CA GLY A 232 -9.23 -15.62 -4.27
C GLY A 232 -9.56 -14.26 -3.63
N GLY A 233 -8.61 -13.33 -3.54
CA GLY A 233 -8.83 -12.03 -2.86
C GLY A 233 -9.03 -12.15 -1.34
N SER A 234 -9.47 -11.08 -0.69
CA SER A 234 -9.76 -11.08 0.76
C SER A 234 -11.24 -11.32 1.03
N SER A 235 -11.56 -12.52 1.52
CA SER A 235 -12.89 -12.90 2.01
C SER A 235 -13.15 -12.48 3.47
N GLU A 236 -12.12 -12.15 4.23
CA GLU A 236 -12.19 -11.80 5.67
C GLU A 236 -12.77 -10.40 5.95
N GLY A 237 -13.36 -9.72 4.95
CA GLY A 237 -13.82 -8.33 5.07
C GLY A 237 -12.69 -7.30 5.21
N ARG A 238 -11.44 -7.70 4.93
CA ARG A 238 -10.25 -6.87 5.13
C ARG A 238 -9.93 -6.05 3.89
N HIS A 239 -9.51 -4.81 4.12
CA HIS A 239 -9.28 -3.79 3.11
C HIS A 239 -7.86 -3.86 2.55
N LEU A 240 -7.67 -4.62 1.46
CA LEU A 240 -6.39 -4.67 0.75
C LEU A 240 -6.09 -3.30 0.13
N SER A 241 -4.81 -2.97 -0.04
CA SER A 241 -4.38 -1.81 -0.83
C SER A 241 -3.00 -2.05 -1.42
N GLY A 242 -2.80 -1.68 -2.69
CA GLY A 242 -1.48 -1.76 -3.33
C GLY A 242 -0.44 -1.03 -2.49
N ILE A 243 -0.71 0.25 -2.24
CA ILE A 243 0.02 1.14 -1.35
C ILE A 243 -0.99 1.75 -0.37
N GLY A 244 -0.73 1.70 0.95
CA GLY A 244 -1.67 2.21 1.97
C GLY A 244 -0.99 2.88 3.15
N PHE A 245 -1.36 4.12 3.48
CA PHE A 245 -0.78 4.88 4.59
C PHE A 245 -1.84 5.30 5.61
N HIS A 246 -1.40 5.44 6.85
CA HIS A 246 -2.26 5.74 8.00
C HIS A 246 -1.92 7.09 8.68
N GLY A 247 -1.33 7.99 7.90
CA GLY A 247 -0.79 9.28 8.29
C GLY A 247 0.66 9.41 7.81
N GLY A 248 1.20 10.62 7.73
CA GLY A 248 2.60 10.83 7.37
C GLY A 248 2.86 12.13 6.62
N SER A 249 4.13 12.56 6.64
CA SER A 249 4.57 13.73 5.90
C SER A 249 5.90 13.60 5.16
N GLY A 250 5.99 14.24 3.99
CA GLY A 250 7.18 14.18 3.14
C GLY A 250 7.29 12.84 2.42
N MET A 251 6.26 12.48 1.66
CA MET A 251 6.17 11.20 0.94
C MET A 251 6.12 11.44 -0.56
N VAL A 252 6.88 10.67 -1.34
CA VAL A 252 6.89 10.75 -2.80
C VAL A 252 6.59 9.38 -3.41
N LEU A 253 5.58 9.33 -4.26
CA LEU A 253 5.25 8.20 -5.12
C LEU A 253 5.39 8.69 -6.57
N ARG A 254 6.45 8.29 -7.26
CA ARG A 254 6.71 8.70 -8.66
C ARG A 254 6.90 7.52 -9.60
N HIS A 255 6.36 7.63 -10.81
CA HIS A 255 6.60 6.68 -11.91
C HIS A 255 6.40 5.19 -11.55
N ASN A 256 5.53 4.87 -10.58
CA ASN A 256 5.28 3.49 -10.18
C ASN A 256 4.16 2.86 -11.02
N ARG A 257 4.15 1.53 -11.09
CA ARG A 257 2.96 0.75 -11.49
C ARG A 257 2.35 0.12 -10.25
N VAL A 258 1.07 0.38 -9.97
CA VAL A 258 0.40 -0.09 -8.76
C VAL A 258 -0.92 -0.77 -9.13
N GLU A 259 -1.00 -2.08 -8.89
CA GLU A 259 -2.12 -2.92 -9.31
C GLU A 259 -2.70 -3.67 -8.11
N CYS A 260 -4.00 -3.45 -7.88
CA CYS A 260 -4.77 -4.04 -6.78
C CYS A 260 -6.14 -4.49 -7.32
N SER A 261 -6.12 -5.39 -8.30
CA SER A 261 -7.30 -5.83 -9.06
C SER A 261 -7.88 -7.16 -8.55
N VAL A 262 -7.93 -7.35 -7.23
CA VAL A 262 -8.46 -8.55 -6.55
C VAL A 262 -9.57 -8.20 -5.57
N SER A 263 -10.48 -9.16 -5.33
CA SER A 263 -11.60 -8.94 -4.41
C SER A 263 -11.10 -8.56 -3.02
N GLY A 264 -11.84 -7.67 -2.34
CA GLY A 264 -11.40 -7.05 -1.08
C GLY A 264 -10.38 -5.90 -1.23
N CYS A 265 -9.94 -5.55 -2.45
CA CYS A 265 -9.15 -4.33 -2.65
C CYS A 265 -9.98 -3.05 -2.49
N SER A 266 -9.59 -2.22 -1.51
CA SER A 266 -10.16 -0.89 -1.32
C SER A 266 -9.63 0.11 -2.35
N ALA A 267 -8.32 0.13 -2.59
CA ALA A 267 -7.69 1.02 -3.57
C ALA A 267 -6.28 0.58 -4.01
N ALA A 268 -5.85 1.07 -5.18
CA ALA A 268 -4.45 0.99 -5.57
C ALA A 268 -3.59 1.89 -4.65
N LEU A 269 -4.09 3.08 -4.30
CA LEU A 269 -3.50 3.98 -3.31
C LEU A 269 -4.52 4.42 -2.24
N SER A 270 -4.21 4.14 -0.97
CA SER A 270 -5.02 4.51 0.19
C SER A 270 -4.30 5.52 1.08
N LEU A 271 -4.69 6.79 1.06
CA LEU A 271 -4.27 7.78 2.07
C LEU A 271 -5.35 7.95 3.13
N TYR A 272 -5.03 7.69 4.40
CA TYR A 272 -5.95 7.87 5.53
C TYR A 272 -5.25 8.54 6.74
N GLY A 273 -5.81 9.62 7.28
CA GLY A 273 -5.33 10.22 8.54
C GLY A 273 -5.80 9.45 9.79
N ASN A 274 -5.37 8.19 9.95
CA ASN A 274 -5.73 7.36 11.10
C ASN A 274 -4.97 7.77 12.38
N PHE A 275 -3.65 7.94 12.29
CA PHE A 275 -2.75 8.13 13.43
C PHE A 275 -2.06 9.49 13.47
N GLU A 276 -1.95 10.16 12.31
CA GLU A 276 -1.47 11.53 12.17
C GLU A 276 -2.01 12.14 10.87
N GLN A 277 -1.79 13.43 10.66
CA GLN A 277 -2.20 14.12 9.44
C GLN A 277 -1.44 13.58 8.22
N VAL A 278 -2.15 13.46 7.08
CA VAL A 278 -1.53 13.23 5.77
C VAL A 278 -1.12 14.59 5.20
N ALA A 279 0.18 14.87 5.06
CA ALA A 279 0.65 16.18 4.62
C ALA A 279 1.86 16.11 3.68
N ASN A 280 2.04 17.05 2.76
CA ASN A 280 3.24 17.12 1.89
C ASN A 280 3.50 15.79 1.15
N VAL A 281 2.54 15.37 0.34
CA VAL A 281 2.61 14.12 -0.43
C VAL A 281 2.64 14.44 -1.91
N LEU A 282 3.62 13.93 -2.64
CA LEU A 282 3.68 14.01 -4.11
C LEU A 282 3.35 12.64 -4.70
N VAL A 283 2.32 12.59 -5.54
CA VAL A 283 1.89 11.40 -6.28
C VAL A 283 1.93 11.78 -7.76
N GLU A 284 3.01 11.45 -8.46
CA GLU A 284 3.20 11.87 -9.84
C GLU A 284 3.53 10.75 -10.82
N ASP A 285 2.94 10.82 -12.02
CA ASP A 285 3.26 9.95 -13.16
C ASP A 285 3.15 8.44 -12.87
N ASN A 286 2.34 8.03 -11.89
CA ASN A 286 2.09 6.63 -11.57
C ASN A 286 0.97 6.05 -12.45
N TYR A 287 1.01 4.74 -12.70
CA TYR A 287 -0.13 3.98 -13.22
C TYR A 287 -0.85 3.25 -12.08
N PHE A 288 -2.17 3.40 -12.01
CA PHE A 288 -3.02 2.74 -11.01
C PHE A 288 -4.07 1.84 -11.67
N SER A 289 -4.25 0.62 -11.13
CA SER A 289 -5.31 -0.31 -11.53
C SER A 289 -5.99 -1.01 -10.34
N GLY A 290 -7.30 -1.27 -10.47
CA GLY A 290 -8.12 -1.97 -9.48
C GLY A 290 -8.79 -1.08 -8.43
N GLY A 291 -9.15 -1.67 -7.28
CA GLY A 291 -9.73 -0.97 -6.12
C GLY A 291 -11.22 -0.61 -6.20
N GLY A 292 -11.88 -0.59 -5.04
CA GLY A 292 -13.22 -0.02 -4.86
C GLY A 292 -13.28 1.45 -5.27
N TYR A 293 -12.36 2.27 -4.78
CA TYR A 293 -11.94 3.51 -5.46
C TYR A 293 -10.50 3.31 -5.94
N CYS A 294 -10.07 3.96 -7.02
CA CYS A 294 -8.69 3.79 -7.46
C CYS A 294 -7.70 4.44 -6.47
N VAL A 295 -8.07 5.63 -5.96
CA VAL A 295 -7.31 6.43 -4.98
C VAL A 295 -8.23 6.99 -3.88
N TYR A 296 -7.81 6.88 -2.61
CA TYR A 296 -8.30 7.73 -1.53
C TYR A 296 -7.28 8.86 -1.29
N ALA A 297 -7.68 10.12 -1.48
CA ALA A 297 -6.76 11.28 -1.52
C ALA A 297 -6.46 11.92 -0.14
N GLY A 298 -6.92 11.32 0.97
CA GLY A 298 -6.51 11.65 2.34
C GLY A 298 -7.50 12.44 3.20
N SER A 299 -8.35 13.28 2.61
CA SER A 299 -9.35 14.08 3.34
C SER A 299 -10.66 13.31 3.52
N LEU A 300 -10.81 12.62 4.65
CA LEU A 300 -11.97 11.78 4.96
C LEU A 300 -12.50 12.05 6.37
N LYS A 301 -13.72 12.62 6.45
CA LYS A 301 -14.37 13.08 7.70
C LYS A 301 -14.51 12.01 8.80
N SER A 302 -14.50 10.73 8.47
CA SER A 302 -14.58 9.63 9.44
C SER A 302 -13.24 9.26 10.09
N LYS A 303 -12.15 9.98 9.79
CA LYS A 303 -10.81 9.73 10.32
C LYS A 303 -10.44 10.72 11.43
N PRO A 304 -9.65 10.31 12.45
CA PRO A 304 -9.19 11.20 13.52
C PRO A 304 -8.45 12.45 13.02
N PHE A 305 -7.72 12.34 11.92
CA PHE A 305 -7.09 13.45 11.21
C PHE A 305 -7.77 13.60 9.83
N PRO A 306 -8.94 14.27 9.75
CA PRO A 306 -9.85 14.16 8.60
C PRO A 306 -9.45 14.99 7.39
N LEU A 307 -8.40 15.81 7.47
CA LEU A 307 -7.97 16.72 6.41
C LEU A 307 -6.52 16.43 6.02
N ALA A 308 -6.32 16.04 4.76
CA ALA A 308 -5.00 16.08 4.15
C ALA A 308 -4.59 17.52 3.82
N MET A 309 -3.30 17.80 3.68
CA MET A 309 -2.79 19.12 3.29
C MET A 309 -1.60 19.01 2.35
N ASN A 310 -1.51 19.88 1.35
CA ASN A 310 -0.41 19.88 0.38
C ASN A 310 -0.15 18.49 -0.25
N THR A 311 -1.22 17.78 -0.62
CA THR A 311 -1.14 16.53 -1.40
C THR A 311 -1.33 16.82 -2.88
N LYS A 312 -0.36 16.42 -3.71
CA LYS A 312 -0.26 16.81 -5.12
C LYS A 312 -0.32 15.58 -6.00
N PHE A 313 -1.37 15.49 -6.81
CA PHE A 313 -1.62 14.40 -7.74
C PHE A 313 -1.43 14.91 -9.16
N PHE A 314 -0.33 14.53 -9.80
CA PHE A 314 0.08 15.06 -11.10
C PHE A 314 0.30 13.97 -12.16
N ARG A 315 -0.32 14.10 -13.33
CA ARG A 315 -0.02 13.26 -14.52
C ARG A 315 -0.18 11.75 -14.30
N ASN A 316 -0.94 11.31 -13.30
CA ASN A 316 -1.13 9.88 -13.04
C ASN A 316 -2.14 9.27 -14.04
N ALA A 317 -1.86 8.04 -14.45
CA ALA A 317 -2.67 7.25 -15.37
C ALA A 317 -3.55 6.25 -14.61
N PHE A 318 -4.84 6.22 -14.92
CA PHE A 318 -5.84 5.36 -14.27
C PHE A 318 -6.34 4.33 -15.28
N ALA A 319 -6.18 3.03 -15.01
CA ALA A 319 -6.56 1.96 -15.94
C ALA A 319 -8.01 2.14 -16.45
N LYS A 320 -8.19 2.39 -17.76
CA LYS A 320 -9.53 2.54 -18.36
C LYS A 320 -10.23 1.18 -18.56
N THR A 321 -9.43 0.13 -18.70
CA THR A 321 -9.84 -1.27 -18.78
C THR A 321 -9.14 -2.05 -17.68
N GLY A 322 -9.89 -2.84 -16.91
CA GLY A 322 -9.36 -3.75 -15.91
C GLY A 322 -9.96 -5.15 -16.02
N THR A 323 -9.84 -5.94 -14.96
CA THR A 323 -10.19 -7.38 -14.93
C THR A 323 -11.11 -7.72 -13.76
N GLY A 324 -11.93 -8.76 -13.93
CA GLY A 324 -12.79 -9.28 -12.86
C GLY A 324 -13.77 -8.24 -12.32
N GLU A 325 -13.77 -8.03 -11.00
CA GLU A 325 -14.65 -7.08 -10.31
C GLU A 325 -14.35 -5.59 -10.59
N PHE A 326 -13.21 -5.30 -11.25
CA PHE A 326 -12.72 -3.95 -11.52
C PHE A 326 -12.63 -3.71 -13.04
N PRO A 327 -13.75 -3.41 -13.73
CA PRO A 327 -13.75 -3.19 -15.18
C PRO A 327 -12.93 -1.96 -15.62
N LYS A 328 -12.58 -1.09 -14.68
CA LYS A 328 -11.65 0.03 -14.77
C LYS A 328 -11.09 0.31 -13.36
N CYS A 329 -10.06 1.14 -13.23
CA CYS A 329 -9.58 1.53 -11.90
C CYS A 329 -10.66 2.29 -11.11
N GLY A 330 -10.97 1.82 -9.91
CA GLY A 330 -12.05 2.34 -9.09
C GLY A 330 -13.44 1.92 -9.56
N ARG A 331 -13.99 0.85 -8.95
CA ARG A 331 -15.37 0.38 -9.16
C ARG A 331 -16.41 1.49 -8.90
N PHE A 332 -16.21 2.30 -7.86
CA PHE A 332 -17.09 3.40 -7.46
C PHE A 332 -16.63 4.77 -7.99
N GLY A 333 -15.37 4.89 -8.42
CA GLY A 333 -14.81 6.10 -9.00
C GLY A 333 -13.27 6.13 -8.95
N PRO A 334 -12.61 6.94 -9.79
CA PRO A 334 -11.15 7.05 -9.77
C PRO A 334 -10.63 7.63 -8.44
N VAL A 335 -11.35 8.58 -7.84
CA VAL A 335 -10.90 9.26 -6.61
C VAL A 335 -12.06 9.44 -5.64
N VAL A 336 -11.75 9.38 -4.36
CA VAL A 336 -12.57 9.87 -3.26
C VAL A 336 -11.67 10.53 -2.22
N SER A 337 -12.26 11.23 -1.24
CA SER A 337 -11.53 11.84 -0.12
C SER A 337 -10.52 12.92 -0.55
N TYR A 338 -10.86 13.68 -1.59
CA TYR A 338 -10.18 14.91 -1.96
C TYR A 338 -10.90 16.12 -1.32
N GLU A 339 -10.14 17.14 -0.99
CA GLU A 339 -10.60 18.44 -0.47
C GLU A 339 -9.73 19.51 -1.12
N ALA A 340 -10.31 20.66 -1.44
CA ALA A 340 -9.63 21.77 -2.12
C ALA A 340 -9.28 22.91 -1.14
N GLY A 341 -8.44 23.86 -1.57
CA GLY A 341 -8.11 25.07 -0.78
C GLY A 341 -7.16 24.85 0.41
N ASN A 342 -6.81 23.61 0.71
CA ASN A 342 -5.85 23.14 1.73
C ASN A 342 -4.42 22.92 1.17
N GLY A 343 -4.11 23.54 0.04
CA GLY A 343 -2.86 23.33 -0.72
C GLY A 343 -2.79 22.01 -1.50
N ASN A 344 -3.84 21.18 -1.46
CA ASN A 344 -3.90 20.02 -2.35
C ASN A 344 -4.05 20.47 -3.81
N GLU A 345 -3.45 19.71 -4.72
CA GLU A 345 -3.51 19.97 -6.16
C GLU A 345 -3.83 18.68 -6.92
N TRP A 346 -4.73 18.80 -7.90
CA TRP A 346 -5.07 17.72 -8.82
C TRP A 346 -4.91 18.25 -10.25
N LYS A 347 -3.93 17.74 -10.99
CA LYS A 347 -3.59 18.28 -12.31
C LYS A 347 -3.15 17.19 -13.30
N ASP A 348 -3.62 17.29 -14.53
CA ASP A 348 -3.20 16.47 -15.68
C ASP A 348 -3.36 14.94 -15.48
N ASN A 349 -4.14 14.49 -14.49
CA ASN A 349 -4.44 13.06 -14.29
C ASN A 349 -5.47 12.58 -15.32
N TYR A 350 -5.34 11.33 -15.78
CA TYR A 350 -6.08 10.86 -16.94
C TYR A 350 -6.45 9.37 -16.85
N TRP A 351 -7.51 8.99 -17.54
CA TRP A 351 -7.75 7.60 -17.89
C TRP A 351 -6.72 7.14 -18.90
N PHE A 352 -6.10 6.00 -18.65
CA PHE A 352 -5.21 5.32 -19.58
C PHE A 352 -6.01 4.74 -20.76
N ASP A 353 -6.27 5.62 -21.72
CA ASP A 353 -6.85 5.35 -23.04
C ASP A 353 -6.12 6.17 -24.10
N GLU A 354 -6.36 5.87 -25.39
CA GLU A 354 -5.69 6.52 -26.53
C GLU A 354 -5.77 8.06 -26.51
N LYS A 355 -6.83 8.61 -25.92
CA LYS A 355 -7.10 10.06 -25.85
C LYS A 355 -6.55 10.71 -24.59
N LYS A 356 -6.04 9.92 -23.63
CA LYS A 356 -5.68 10.34 -22.28
C LYS A 356 -6.79 11.16 -21.64
N THR A 357 -8.01 10.62 -21.67
CA THR A 357 -9.22 11.31 -21.24
C THR A 357 -9.05 11.89 -19.82
N PRO A 358 -9.10 13.22 -19.62
CA PRO A 358 -8.82 13.82 -18.31
C PRO A 358 -9.76 13.33 -17.21
N ILE A 359 -9.22 13.24 -16.00
CA ILE A 359 -9.98 13.09 -14.75
C ILE A 359 -9.91 14.43 -14.05
N VAL A 360 -11.06 15.04 -13.79
CA VAL A 360 -11.20 16.33 -13.10
C VAL A 360 -11.96 16.14 -11.79
N LEU A 361 -11.72 17.03 -10.82
CA LEU A 361 -12.32 17.04 -9.47
C LEU A 361 -13.01 18.38 -9.21
#